data_AF-A0A2N6BRC5-F1
#
_entry.id   AF-A0A2N6BRC5-F1
#
_cell.length_a   1.000
_cell.length_b   1.000
_cell.length_c   1.000
_cell.angle_alpha   90.00
_cell.angle_beta   90.00
_cell.angle_gamma   90.00
#
_symmetry.space_group_name_H-M   'P 1'
#
loop_
_entity.id
_entity.type
_entity.pdbx_description
1 polymer ?
#
loop_
_entity_poly.entity_id
_entity_poly.type
_entity_poly.pdbx_seq_one_letter_code
_entity_poly.pdbx_strand_id
1 'polypeptide(L)' 'GLSTGDEAIISTNRGQVKMKVKIDERVSEGIVFVPHGWEGEKNANLLTDTDCREKILGYPDMKSLMCNVARA' A
#
# COMPACT_ATOMS: atom_id res chain seq x y z
N GLY A 1 -9.21 -15.38 6.05
CA GLY A 1 -7.79 -15.11 5.77
C GLY A 1 -7.61 -14.88 4.27
N LEU A 2 -6.51 -14.27 3.89
CA LEU A 2 -6.09 -14.11 2.49
C LEU A 2 -4.99 -15.13 2.16
N SER A 3 -4.97 -15.60 0.92
CA SER A 3 -3.99 -16.53 0.40
C SER A 3 -3.21 -15.91 -0.76
N THR A 4 -2.00 -16.40 -1.03
CA THR A 4 -1.28 -16.04 -2.26
C THR A 4 -2.17 -16.30 -3.47
N GLY A 5 -2.36 -15.27 -4.28
CA GLY A 5 -3.21 -15.32 -5.46
C GLY A 5 -4.55 -14.58 -5.33
N ASP A 6 -5.04 -14.37 -4.11
CA ASP A 6 -6.28 -13.62 -3.84
C ASP A 6 -6.15 -12.16 -4.30
N GLU A 7 -7.26 -11.56 -4.71
CA GLU A 7 -7.36 -10.10 -4.84
C GLU A 7 -7.72 -9.47 -3.50
N ALA A 8 -7.02 -8.39 -3.15
CA ALA A 8 -7.21 -7.65 -1.94
C ALA A 8 -7.28 -6.14 -2.22
N ILE A 9 -8.09 -5.45 -1.42
CA ILE A 9 -8.07 -4.00 -1.31
C ILE A 9 -7.16 -3.62 -0.14
N ILE A 10 -6.19 -2.77 -0.43
CA ILE A 10 -5.34 -2.13 0.56
C ILE A 10 -5.77 -0.68 0.63
N SER A 11 -6.08 -0.18 1.82
CA SER A 11 -6.52 1.20 2.01
C SER A 11 -5.73 1.90 3.10
N THR A 12 -5.52 3.20 2.91
CA THR A 12 -5.05 4.15 3.93
C THR A 12 -6.14 5.19 4.13
N ASN A 13 -5.88 6.20 4.98
CA ASN A 13 -6.74 7.37 5.07
C ASN A 13 -6.69 8.31 3.83
N ARG A 14 -5.91 7.97 2.80
CA ARG A 14 -5.76 8.78 1.56
C ARG A 14 -6.51 8.17 0.38
N GLY A 15 -6.56 6.85 0.34
CA GLY A 15 -7.16 6.13 -0.78
C GLY A 15 -6.95 4.63 -0.67
N GLN A 16 -7.13 3.96 -1.80
CA GLN A 16 -7.05 2.51 -1.86
C GLN A 16 -6.50 2.02 -3.20
N VAL A 17 -5.97 0.80 -3.18
CA VAL A 17 -5.56 0.07 -4.38
C VAL A 17 -6.09 -1.36 -4.34
N LYS A 18 -6.30 -1.95 -5.51
CA LYS A 18 -6.61 -3.38 -5.67
C LYS A 18 -5.36 -4.11 -6.14
N MET A 19 -4.92 -5.12 -5.39
CA MET A 19 -3.70 -5.87 -5.70
C MET A 19 -3.86 -7.37 -5.48
N LYS A 20 -2.95 -8.14 -6.07
CA LYS A 20 -2.86 -9.59 -5.88
C LYS A 20 -1.95 -9.90 -4.70
N VAL A 21 -2.43 -10.70 -3.76
CA VAL A 21 -1.71 -11.08 -2.54
C VAL A 21 -0.57 -12.04 -2.89
N LYS A 22 0.58 -11.81 -2.26
CA LYS A 22 1.68 -12.77 -2.15
C LYS A 22 2.13 -12.83 -0.69
N ILE A 23 1.94 -13.98 -0.06
CA ILE A 23 2.50 -14.25 1.27
C ILE A 23 3.97 -14.61 1.09
N ASP A 24 4.86 -13.91 1.80
CA ASP A 24 6.30 -14.04 1.66
C ASP A 24 6.97 -13.79 3.02
N GLU A 25 7.77 -14.76 3.47
CA GLU A 25 8.42 -14.74 4.80
C GLU A 25 9.46 -13.62 4.98
N ARG A 26 9.85 -12.96 3.88
CA ARG A 26 10.74 -11.79 3.93
C ARG A 26 10.04 -10.52 4.39
N VAL A 27 8.71 -10.52 4.46
CA VAL A 27 7.91 -9.41 4.99
C VAL A 27 7.51 -9.75 6.42
N SER A 28 7.86 -8.87 7.36
CA SER A 28 7.55 -9.08 8.79
C SER A 28 6.05 -9.11 9.06
N GLU A 29 5.65 -9.81 10.13
CA GLU A 29 4.26 -9.81 10.60
C GLU A 29 3.76 -8.38 10.85
N GLY A 30 2.51 -8.11 10.46
CA GLY A 30 1.90 -6.79 10.56
C GLY A 30 2.33 -5.79 9.49
N ILE A 31 3.25 -6.17 8.58
CA ILE A 31 3.71 -5.31 7.49
C ILE A 31 3.15 -5.79 6.16
N VAL A 32 2.81 -4.84 5.29
CA VAL A 32 2.48 -5.09 3.89
C VAL A 32 3.49 -4.34 3.03
N PHE A 33 4.07 -5.03 2.05
CA PHE A 33 4.91 -4.42 1.03
C PHE A 33 4.10 -4.20 -0.25
N VAL A 34 3.93 -2.95 -0.65
CA VAL A 34 3.21 -2.57 -1.87
C VAL A 34 4.22 -2.08 -2.92
N PRO A 35 4.54 -2.88 -3.94
CA PRO A 35 5.42 -2.44 -5.02
C PRO A 35 4.74 -1.41 -5.92
N HIS A 36 5.53 -0.53 -6.52
CA HIS A 36 5.09 0.41 -7.55
C HIS A 36 5.31 -0.19 -8.96
N GLY A 37 4.70 0.43 -9.98
CA GLY A 37 4.91 0.06 -11.39
C GLY A 37 3.63 -0.23 -12.19
N TRP A 38 2.46 -0.19 -11.54
CA TRP A 38 1.17 -0.36 -12.20
C TRP A 38 0.33 0.91 -12.19
N GLU A 39 -0.57 1.03 -13.16
CA GLU A 39 -1.48 2.17 -13.34
C GLU A 39 -2.91 1.89 -12.82
N GLY A 40 -3.79 2.88 -12.93
CA GLY A 40 -5.20 2.75 -12.58
C GLY A 40 -5.42 2.39 -11.11
N GLU A 41 -6.35 1.46 -10.84
CA GLU A 41 -6.67 0.97 -9.49
C GLU A 41 -5.51 0.22 -8.78
N LYS A 42 -4.40 -0.02 -9.50
CA LYS A 42 -3.19 -0.70 -9.00
C LYS A 42 -2.05 0.27 -8.73
N ASN A 43 -2.27 1.58 -8.89
CA ASN A 43 -1.26 2.59 -8.67
C ASN A 43 -1.02 2.80 -7.16
N ALA A 44 0.12 2.32 -6.67
CA ALA A 44 0.52 2.44 -5.25
C ALA A 44 0.53 3.89 -4.72
N ASN A 45 0.71 4.89 -5.59
CA ASN A 45 0.67 6.29 -5.18
C ASN A 45 -0.73 6.75 -4.73
N LEU A 46 -1.79 5.97 -5.00
CA LEU A 46 -3.13 6.25 -4.45
C LEU A 46 -3.24 6.00 -2.94
N LEU A 47 -2.24 5.36 -2.33
CA LEU A 47 -2.19 5.13 -0.88
C LEU A 47 -1.54 6.29 -0.11
N THR A 48 -0.95 7.26 -0.81
CA THR A 48 -0.24 8.40 -0.22
C THR A 48 -0.70 9.71 -0.85
N ASP A 49 -0.14 10.83 -0.39
CA ASP A 49 -0.40 12.18 -0.87
C ASP A 49 0.89 13.01 -0.81
N THR A 50 0.82 14.25 -1.29
CA THR A 50 1.90 15.24 -1.15
C THR A 50 1.65 16.22 -0.01
N ASP A 51 0.54 16.11 0.71
CA ASP A 51 0.17 16.99 1.82
C ASP A 51 0.96 16.65 3.09
N CYS A 52 1.15 15.36 3.36
CA CYS A 52 2.00 14.85 4.43
C CYS A 52 3.43 14.70 3.93
N ARG A 53 4.21 15.76 4.13
CA ARG A 53 5.61 15.86 3.67
C ARG A 53 6.53 16.47 4.70
N GLU A 54 7.80 16.12 4.59
CA GLU A 54 8.89 16.74 5.36
C GLU A 54 8.97 18.25 5.03
N LYS A 55 9.27 19.08 6.03
CA LYS A 55 9.13 20.54 5.94
C LYS A 55 10.27 21.25 5.23
N ILE A 56 11.45 20.63 5.12
CA ILE A 56 12.66 21.24 4.55
C ILE A 56 12.78 20.88 3.07
N LEU A 57 12.75 19.58 2.75
CA LEU A 57 12.98 19.07 1.39
C LEU A 57 11.69 18.70 0.66
N GLY A 58 10.56 18.64 1.36
CA GLY A 58 9.25 18.39 0.76
C GLY A 58 8.99 16.94 0.36
N TYR A 59 9.80 15.98 0.85
CA TYR A 59 9.57 14.57 0.55
C TYR A 59 8.27 14.06 1.18
N PRO A 60 7.36 13.45 0.41
CA PRO A 60 6.13 12.86 0.93
C PRO A 60 6.43 11.60 1.76
N ASP A 61 5.52 11.28 2.69
CA ASP A 61 5.60 10.01 3.42
C ASP A 61 5.18 8.83 2.52
N MET A 62 6.06 7.84 2.39
CA MET A 62 5.96 6.78 1.39
C MET A 62 6.22 5.38 1.92
N LYS A 63 6.73 5.23 3.16
CA LYS A 63 7.29 3.94 3.63
C LYS A 63 6.70 3.40 4.92
N SER A 64 5.93 4.18 5.67
CA SER A 64 5.39 3.77 6.99
C SER A 64 3.94 4.23 7.19
N LEU A 65 3.07 3.85 6.25
CA LEU A 65 1.66 4.24 6.27
C LEU A 65 0.83 3.18 6.99
N MET A 66 0.01 3.61 7.95
CA MET A 66 -1.05 2.77 8.52
C MET A 66 -2.04 2.38 7.42
N CYS A 67 -2.34 1.09 7.32
CA CYS A 67 -3.23 0.57 6.30
C CYS A 67 -4.18 -0.50 6.85
N ASN A 68 -5.24 -0.75 6.10
CA ASN A 68 -6.13 -1.88 6.27
C ASN A 68 -6.06 -2.77 5.02
N VAL A 69 -6.17 -4.08 5.21
CA VAL A 69 -6.23 -5.07 4.12
C VAL A 69 -7.54 -5.83 4.22
N ALA A 70 -8.30 -5.84 3.13
CA ALA A 70 -9.54 -6.60 3.01
C ALA A 70 -9.53 -7.42 1.71
N ARG A 71 -10.31 -8.51 1.68
CA ARG A 71 -10.60 -9.20 0.42
C ARG A 71 -11.36 -8.25 -0.50
N ALA A 72 -10.99 -8.24 -1.79
CA ALA A 72 -11.66 -7.43 -2.81
C ALA A 72 -13.06 -7.95 -3.15
#